data_AF-G5NJS7-F1
#
_entry.id   AF-G5NJS7-F1
#
_cell.length_a   1.000
_cell.length_b   1.000
_cell.length_c   1.000
_cell.angle_alpha   90.00
_cell.angle_beta   90.00
_cell.angle_gamma   90.00
#
_symmetry.space_group_name_H-M   'P 1'
#
loop_
_entity.id
_entity.type
_entity.pdbx_description
1 polymer ?
#
loop_
_entity_poly.entity_id
_entity_poly.type
_entity_poly.pdbx_seq_one_letter_code
_entity_poly.pdbx_strand_id
1 'polypeptide(L)'
;MFYASVLSAGVLLCAFSAHADDRDQLKSIQADIAAKERDVRQQQQQRASLLAQLKAQEEAISAAARKLRETQSTLDQLNAQIDEMNASIAKLEQQKASQERNLAAQLDAAFRQGEHTGIQLILSGEESQRGQRLQAYFGYLNQARQETIAELKQTREQVATQKAELEEKQSQQQTLLYEQRAQQAKLEQARNERKKTLAGLESSIQQGQQQLSELRANESRLRNSIARAEAAAKARAEREAREAQAVRDKQQEASRKGSTYKPTESERS
;
A
#
# COMPACT_ATOMS: atom_id res chain seq x y z
N MET A 1 -26.67 47.89 82.05
CA MET A 1 -25.78 47.67 83.21
C MET A 1 -24.43 47.22 82.69
N PHE A 2 -23.40 48.03 83.00
CA PHE A 2 -21.95 47.76 83.11
C PHE A 2 -21.16 47.11 81.94
N TYR A 3 -20.25 47.88 81.30
CA TYR A 3 -18.75 47.84 81.34
C TYR A 3 -18.15 46.54 80.71
N ALA A 4 -17.06 46.48 79.94
CA ALA A 4 -15.82 47.24 79.82
C ALA A 4 -15.05 46.65 78.60
N SER A 5 -14.43 47.44 77.69
CA SER A 5 -12.97 47.62 77.49
C SER A 5 -12.09 46.34 77.62
N VAL A 6 -11.04 46.01 76.85
CA VAL A 6 -10.14 46.66 75.89
C VAL A 6 -9.01 45.62 75.56
N LEU A 7 -8.27 45.81 74.45
CA LEU A 7 -6.91 45.29 74.16
C LEU A 7 -6.69 43.78 73.92
N SER A 8 -6.14 43.45 72.74
CA SER A 8 -4.75 42.97 72.62
C SER A 8 -4.50 42.41 71.22
N ALA A 9 -3.76 43.17 70.42
CA ALA A 9 -3.14 42.72 69.20
C ALA A 9 -2.14 41.59 69.48
N GLY A 10 -2.31 40.46 68.79
CA GLY A 10 -1.38 39.34 68.78
C GLY A 10 -1.19 38.85 67.35
N VAL A 11 -0.52 39.67 66.52
CA VAL A 11 -0.02 39.26 65.22
C VAL A 11 1.17 38.34 65.48
N LEU A 12 0.91 37.04 65.50
CA LEU A 12 1.92 35.98 65.54
C LEU A 12 1.94 35.30 64.17
N LEU A 13 3.10 35.42 63.52
CA LEU A 13 3.63 34.53 62.47
C LEU A 13 2.87 34.48 61.13
N CYS A 14 3.17 35.47 60.27
CA CYS A 14 3.22 35.25 58.82
C CYS A 14 4.65 35.50 58.33
N ALA A 15 5.56 34.58 58.68
CA ALA A 15 6.85 34.43 58.00
C ALA A 15 6.80 33.21 57.07
N PHE A 16 5.83 33.16 56.15
CA PHE A 16 5.79 32.17 55.07
C PHE A 16 5.13 32.78 53.84
N SER A 17 5.76 33.80 53.27
CA SER A 17 5.33 34.37 51.98
C SER A 17 6.54 34.67 51.10
N ALA A 18 7.44 33.69 50.98
CA ALA A 18 8.50 33.69 49.97
C ALA A 18 8.81 32.29 49.39
N HIS A 19 8.14 31.23 49.88
CA HIS A 19 8.30 29.83 49.44
C HIS A 19 7.32 29.42 48.31
N ALA A 20 6.43 30.31 47.88
CA ALA A 20 5.41 29.97 46.89
C ALA A 20 5.96 29.97 45.45
N ASP A 21 6.80 30.96 45.10
CA ASP A 21 7.28 31.19 43.73
C ASP A 21 8.17 30.04 43.21
N ASP A 22 9.11 29.56 44.03
CA ASP A 22 10.01 28.45 43.66
C ASP A 22 9.25 27.11 43.51
N ARG A 23 8.17 26.92 44.27
CA ARG A 23 7.37 25.68 44.28
C ARG A 23 6.40 25.61 43.11
N ASP A 24 5.88 26.74 42.68
CA ASP A 24 4.99 26.83 41.52
C ASP A 24 5.76 26.71 40.20
N GLN A 25 6.98 27.25 40.13
CA GLN A 25 7.89 27.03 38.99
C GLN A 25 8.24 25.55 38.82
N LEU A 26 8.56 24.84 39.91
CA LEU A 26 8.85 23.40 39.89
C LEU A 26 7.68 22.55 39.39
N LYS A 27 6.45 22.88 39.80
CA LYS A 27 5.24 22.18 39.34
C LYS A 27 4.97 22.40 37.86
N SER A 28 5.18 23.62 37.36
CA SER A 28 5.05 23.94 35.93
C SER A 28 6.01 23.09 35.09
N ILE A 29 7.27 22.98 35.53
CA ILE A 29 8.29 22.20 34.83
C ILE A 29 7.92 20.72 34.76
N GLN A 30 7.42 20.13 35.86
CA GLN A 30 6.99 18.73 35.86
C GLN A 30 5.78 18.47 34.96
N ALA A 31 4.83 19.41 34.91
CA ALA A 31 3.67 19.31 34.03
C ALA A 31 4.09 19.38 32.54
N ASP A 32 5.01 20.28 32.19
CA ASP A 32 5.53 20.42 30.83
C ASP A 32 6.29 19.18 30.36
N ILE A 33 7.11 18.57 31.25
CA ILE A 33 7.83 17.32 30.97
C ILE A 33 6.83 16.18 30.74
N ALA A 34 5.85 16.01 31.62
CA ALA A 34 4.87 14.94 31.52
C ALA A 34 3.99 15.06 30.27
N ALA A 35 3.59 16.28 29.90
CA ALA A 35 2.87 16.53 28.66
C ALA A 35 3.73 16.14 27.44
N LYS A 36 5.00 16.56 27.42
CA LYS A 36 5.87 16.30 26.27
C LYS A 36 6.30 14.85 26.12
N GLU A 37 6.51 14.14 27.22
CA GLU A 37 6.74 12.69 27.19
C GLU A 37 5.53 11.93 26.59
N ARG A 38 4.30 12.37 26.88
CA ARG A 38 3.09 11.78 26.29
C ARG A 38 3.02 12.04 24.79
N ASP A 39 3.27 13.28 24.35
CA ASP A 39 3.26 13.65 22.93
C ASP A 39 4.28 12.83 22.12
N VAL A 40 5.51 12.69 22.63
CA VAL A 40 6.56 11.91 21.98
C VAL A 40 6.18 10.43 21.87
N ARG A 41 5.60 9.84 22.93
CA ARG A 41 5.12 8.45 22.89
C ARG A 41 3.99 8.27 21.87
N GLN A 42 3.04 9.21 21.82
CA GLN A 42 1.94 9.16 20.85
C GLN A 42 2.44 9.25 19.41
N GLN A 43 3.40 10.14 19.12
CA GLN A 43 4.02 10.24 17.79
C GLN A 43 4.80 8.98 17.41
N GLN A 44 5.55 8.39 18.35
CA GLN A 44 6.26 7.13 18.10
C GLN A 44 5.29 6.00 17.73
N GLN A 45 4.16 5.89 18.44
CA GLN A 45 3.12 4.91 18.15
C GLN A 45 2.47 5.16 16.78
N GLN A 46 2.15 6.41 16.46
CA GLN A 46 1.57 6.78 15.16
C GLN A 46 2.54 6.46 14.01
N ARG A 47 3.82 6.79 14.17
CA ARG A 47 4.87 6.48 13.19
C ARG A 47 5.02 4.97 13.00
N ALA A 48 5.03 4.19 14.08
CA ALA A 48 5.12 2.74 14.01
C ALA A 48 3.92 2.14 13.25
N SER A 49 2.69 2.63 13.52
CA SER A 49 1.49 2.22 12.80
C SER A 49 1.56 2.56 11.30
N LEU A 50 1.98 3.77 10.95
CA LEU A 50 2.13 4.19 9.55
C LEU A 50 3.21 3.38 8.81
N LEU A 51 4.33 3.03 9.47
CA LEU A 51 5.35 2.17 8.88
C LEU A 51 4.85 0.73 8.66
N ALA A 52 4.07 0.19 9.60
CA ALA A 52 3.44 -1.12 9.44
C ALA A 52 2.43 -1.12 8.28
N GLN A 53 1.62 -0.07 8.16
CA GLN A 53 0.71 0.12 7.02
C GLN A 53 1.46 0.23 5.70
N LEU A 54 2.54 1.02 5.66
CA LEU A 54 3.37 1.19 4.46
C LEU A 54 3.95 -0.16 4.00
N LYS A 55 4.48 -0.96 4.94
CA LYS A 55 5.00 -2.29 4.65
C LYS A 55 3.93 -3.21 4.05
N ALA A 56 2.75 -3.28 4.67
CA ALA A 56 1.64 -4.09 4.17
C ALA A 56 1.17 -3.63 2.77
N GLN A 57 1.13 -2.32 2.52
CA GLN A 57 0.81 -1.75 1.21
C GLN A 57 1.86 -2.11 0.15
N GLU A 58 3.15 -2.06 0.48
CA GLU A 58 4.23 -2.43 -0.45
C GLU A 58 4.21 -3.93 -0.78
N GLU A 59 3.95 -4.78 0.20
CA GLU A 59 3.75 -6.22 -0.02
C GLU A 59 2.55 -6.49 -0.93
N ALA A 60 1.41 -5.81 -0.69
CA ALA A 60 0.22 -5.92 -1.53
C ALA A 60 0.46 -5.42 -2.96
N ILE A 61 1.17 -4.30 -3.14
CA ILE A 61 1.58 -3.75 -4.45
C ILE A 61 2.48 -4.75 -5.18
N SER A 62 3.47 -5.32 -4.50
CA SER A 62 4.39 -6.30 -5.08
C SER A 62 3.65 -7.56 -5.54
N ALA A 63 2.74 -8.09 -4.70
CA ALA A 63 1.91 -9.24 -5.04
C ALA A 63 0.97 -8.95 -6.22
N ALA A 64 0.31 -7.78 -6.24
CA ALA A 64 -0.55 -7.38 -7.34
C ALA A 64 0.22 -7.19 -8.65
N ALA A 65 1.41 -6.59 -8.60
CA ALA A 65 2.27 -6.40 -9.78
C ALA A 65 2.78 -7.74 -10.35
N ARG A 66 3.11 -8.71 -9.48
CA ARG A 66 3.48 -10.07 -9.90
C ARG A 66 2.32 -10.77 -10.61
N LYS A 67 1.13 -10.77 -10.00
CA LYS A 67 -0.07 -11.35 -10.61
C LYS A 67 -0.40 -10.70 -11.96
N LEU A 68 -0.29 -9.38 -12.06
CA LEU A 68 -0.57 -8.67 -13.32
C LEU A 68 0.42 -9.05 -14.42
N ARG A 69 1.69 -9.28 -14.08
CA ARG A 69 2.70 -9.77 -15.02
C ARG A 69 2.43 -11.22 -15.44
N GLU A 70 2.06 -12.08 -14.50
CA GLU A 70 1.68 -13.47 -14.78
C GLU A 70 0.45 -13.52 -15.71
N THR A 71 -0.61 -12.78 -15.38
CA THR A 71 -1.82 -12.67 -16.22
C THR A 71 -1.49 -12.13 -17.61
N GLN A 72 -0.62 -11.11 -17.74
CA GLN A 72 -0.18 -10.61 -19.05
C GLN A 72 0.56 -11.69 -19.84
N SER A 73 1.49 -12.41 -19.21
CA SER A 73 2.21 -13.50 -19.89
C SER A 73 1.28 -14.60 -20.38
N THR A 74 0.26 -14.96 -19.58
CA THR A 74 -0.75 -15.95 -19.98
C THR A 74 -1.61 -15.42 -21.12
N LEU A 75 -2.00 -14.14 -21.10
CA LEU A 75 -2.73 -13.49 -22.20
C LEU A 75 -1.91 -13.50 -23.50
N ASP A 76 -0.62 -13.19 -23.44
CA ASP A 76 0.25 -13.18 -24.62
C ASP A 76 0.37 -14.58 -25.25
N GLN A 77 0.53 -15.61 -24.41
CA GLN A 77 0.53 -17.01 -24.87
C GLN A 77 -0.81 -17.42 -25.48
N LEU A 78 -1.91 -17.04 -24.83
CA LEU A 78 -3.26 -17.35 -25.30
C LEU A 78 -3.57 -16.65 -26.63
N ASN A 79 -3.14 -15.40 -26.80
CA ASN A 79 -3.28 -14.66 -28.05
C ASN A 79 -2.51 -15.34 -29.20
N ALA A 80 -1.27 -15.77 -28.94
CA ALA A 80 -0.50 -16.50 -29.93
C ALA A 80 -1.17 -17.82 -30.35
N GLN A 81 -1.75 -18.56 -29.39
CA GLN A 81 -2.53 -19.77 -29.68
C GLN A 81 -3.79 -19.47 -30.50
N ILE A 82 -4.51 -18.40 -30.18
CA ILE A 82 -5.69 -17.93 -30.93
C ILE A 82 -5.30 -17.58 -32.37
N ASP A 83 -4.19 -16.87 -32.57
CA ASP A 83 -3.69 -16.49 -33.90
C ASP A 83 -3.30 -17.73 -34.72
N GLU A 84 -2.61 -18.70 -34.11
CA GLU A 84 -2.26 -19.97 -34.74
C GLU A 84 -3.51 -20.79 -35.12
N MET A 85 -4.49 -20.88 -34.22
CA MET A 85 -5.76 -21.56 -34.49
C MET A 85 -6.53 -20.88 -35.63
N ASN A 86 -6.60 -19.54 -35.65
CA ASN A 86 -7.24 -18.80 -36.74
C ASN A 86 -6.57 -19.09 -38.09
N ALA A 87 -5.24 -19.12 -38.13
CA ALA A 87 -4.50 -19.45 -39.35
C ALA A 87 -4.76 -20.91 -39.80
N SER A 88 -4.78 -21.85 -38.86
CA SER A 88 -5.10 -23.26 -39.12
C SER A 88 -6.53 -23.43 -39.66
N ILE A 89 -7.52 -22.80 -39.02
CA ILE A 89 -8.92 -22.82 -39.47
C ILE A 89 -9.06 -22.22 -40.87
N ALA A 90 -8.39 -21.10 -41.16
CA ALA A 90 -8.42 -20.49 -42.48
C ALA A 90 -7.87 -21.44 -43.56
N LYS A 91 -6.78 -22.15 -43.27
CA LYS A 91 -6.21 -23.16 -44.17
C LYS A 91 -7.17 -24.34 -44.39
N LEU A 92 -7.77 -24.85 -43.33
CA LEU A 92 -8.72 -25.97 -43.41
C LEU A 92 -10.01 -25.58 -44.16
N GLU A 93 -10.52 -24.36 -43.97
CA GLU A 93 -11.68 -23.87 -44.71
C GLU A 93 -11.38 -23.70 -46.21
N GLN A 94 -10.17 -23.26 -46.58
CA GLN A 94 -9.73 -23.26 -47.98
C GLN A 94 -9.65 -24.67 -48.57
N GLN A 95 -9.09 -25.63 -47.82
CA GLN A 95 -9.02 -27.03 -48.25
C GLN A 95 -10.42 -27.63 -48.43
N LYS A 96 -11.30 -27.43 -47.46
CA LYS A 96 -12.71 -27.84 -47.50
C LYS A 96 -13.42 -27.24 -48.71
N ALA A 97 -13.30 -25.94 -48.96
CA ALA A 97 -13.94 -25.29 -50.10
C ALA A 97 -13.45 -25.85 -51.45
N SER A 98 -12.16 -26.19 -51.55
CA SER A 98 -11.58 -26.84 -52.73
C SER A 98 -12.13 -28.27 -52.92
N GLN A 99 -12.14 -29.06 -51.85
CA GLN A 99 -12.70 -30.42 -51.86
C GLN A 99 -14.20 -30.42 -52.21
N GLU A 100 -14.99 -29.51 -51.64
CA GLU A 100 -16.42 -29.36 -51.94
C GLU A 100 -16.65 -28.99 -53.41
N ARG A 101 -15.86 -28.04 -53.96
CA ARG A 101 -15.95 -27.66 -55.37
C ARG A 101 -15.59 -28.81 -56.31
N ASN A 102 -14.52 -29.54 -56.01
CA ASN A 102 -14.09 -30.68 -56.82
C ASN A 102 -15.12 -31.81 -56.78
N LEU A 103 -15.65 -32.13 -55.59
CA LEU A 103 -16.68 -33.15 -55.44
C LEU A 103 -17.97 -32.74 -56.16
N ALA A 104 -18.41 -31.48 -56.05
CA ALA A 104 -19.57 -30.96 -56.76
C ALA A 104 -19.39 -31.06 -58.29
N ALA A 105 -18.21 -30.73 -58.82
CA ALA A 105 -17.92 -30.88 -60.25
C ALA A 105 -17.94 -32.35 -60.70
N GLN A 106 -17.43 -33.28 -59.87
CA GLN A 106 -17.49 -34.72 -60.17
C GLN A 106 -18.93 -35.25 -60.16
N LEU A 107 -19.76 -34.78 -59.23
CA LEU A 107 -21.19 -35.14 -59.16
C LEU A 107 -21.99 -34.56 -60.33
N ASP A 108 -21.76 -33.30 -60.70
CA ASP A 108 -22.40 -32.67 -61.87
C ASP A 108 -22.02 -33.40 -63.18
N ALA A 109 -20.74 -33.73 -63.36
CA ALA A 109 -20.28 -34.49 -64.52
C ALA A 109 -20.93 -35.89 -64.58
N ALA A 110 -21.02 -36.58 -63.44
CA ALA A 110 -21.67 -37.88 -63.35
C ALA A 110 -23.18 -37.79 -63.65
N PHE A 111 -23.86 -36.74 -63.15
CA PHE A 111 -25.28 -36.49 -63.41
C PHE A 111 -25.54 -36.19 -64.88
N ARG A 112 -24.75 -35.32 -65.52
CA ARG A 112 -24.85 -34.98 -66.94
C ARG A 112 -24.57 -36.17 -67.86
N GLN A 113 -23.71 -37.09 -67.45
CA GLN A 113 -23.50 -38.35 -68.17
C GLN A 113 -24.72 -39.26 -68.14
N GLY A 114 -25.69 -39.05 -67.24
CA GLY A 114 -26.92 -39.85 -67.10
C GLY A 114 -26.72 -41.14 -66.30
N GLU A 115 -27.69 -41.49 -65.44
CA GLU A 115 -27.62 -42.64 -64.51
C GLU A 115 -27.32 -43.98 -65.20
N HIS A 116 -27.71 -44.12 -66.47
CA HIS A 116 -27.62 -45.40 -67.18
C HIS A 116 -26.37 -45.55 -68.02
N THR A 117 -25.61 -44.50 -68.31
CA THR A 117 -24.55 -44.58 -69.34
C THR A 117 -23.31 -45.32 -68.82
N GLY A 118 -22.95 -45.13 -67.54
CA GLY A 118 -21.88 -45.89 -66.90
C GLY A 118 -22.23 -47.35 -66.68
N ILE A 119 -23.47 -47.64 -66.26
CA ILE A 119 -23.95 -49.01 -66.04
C ILE A 119 -24.20 -49.73 -67.37
N GLN A 120 -24.77 -49.05 -68.38
CA GLN A 120 -24.91 -49.58 -69.73
C GLN A 120 -23.55 -49.86 -70.34
N LEU A 121 -22.53 -49.00 -70.21
CA LEU A 121 -21.19 -49.31 -70.75
C LEU A 121 -20.54 -50.54 -70.08
N ILE A 122 -20.78 -50.72 -68.78
CA ILE A 122 -20.30 -51.89 -68.02
C ILE A 122 -21.04 -53.16 -68.45
N LEU A 123 -22.34 -53.06 -68.76
CA LEU A 123 -23.21 -54.19 -69.15
C LEU A 123 -23.20 -54.48 -70.66
N SER A 124 -22.88 -53.49 -71.51
CA SER A 124 -22.84 -53.58 -72.97
C SER A 124 -21.41 -53.78 -73.51
N GLY A 125 -20.40 -53.69 -72.64
CA GLY A 125 -19.03 -54.04 -72.98
C GLY A 125 -18.91 -55.55 -73.14
N GLU A 126 -19.03 -56.02 -74.39
CA GLU A 126 -18.70 -57.38 -74.82
C GLU A 126 -17.39 -57.88 -74.17
N GLU A 127 -17.28 -59.22 -74.00
CA GLU A 127 -16.15 -60.00 -73.46
C GLU A 127 -14.79 -59.72 -74.14
N SER A 128 -14.30 -58.48 -74.04
CA SER A 128 -13.10 -57.95 -74.66
C SER A 128 -12.17 -57.46 -73.56
N GLN A 129 -10.86 -57.63 -73.75
CA GLN A 129 -9.83 -57.12 -72.83
C GLN A 129 -9.99 -55.60 -72.54
N ARG A 130 -10.64 -54.84 -73.44
CA ARG A 130 -10.95 -53.41 -73.22
C ARG A 130 -12.03 -53.20 -72.15
N GLY A 131 -13.08 -54.03 -72.13
CA GLY A 131 -14.16 -53.95 -71.14
C GLY A 131 -13.66 -54.22 -69.72
N GLN A 132 -12.82 -55.25 -69.55
CA GLN A 132 -12.17 -55.58 -68.27
C GLN A 132 -11.31 -54.41 -67.73
N ARG A 133 -10.54 -53.75 -68.60
CA ARG A 133 -9.76 -52.56 -68.21
C ARG A 133 -10.65 -51.38 -67.80
N LEU A 134 -11.75 -51.16 -68.52
CA LEU A 134 -12.71 -50.11 -68.16
C LEU A 134 -13.35 -50.35 -66.79
N GLN A 135 -13.75 -51.59 -66.49
CA GLN A 135 -14.27 -51.96 -65.17
C GLN A 135 -13.26 -51.66 -64.06
N ALA A 136 -11.98 -52.03 -64.25
CA ALA A 136 -10.92 -51.71 -63.30
C ALA A 136 -10.75 -50.20 -63.09
N TYR A 137 -10.75 -49.40 -64.17
CA TYR A 137 -10.67 -47.94 -64.09
C TYR A 137 -11.85 -47.31 -63.34
N PHE A 138 -13.07 -47.81 -63.56
CA PHE A 138 -14.24 -47.38 -62.78
C PHE A 138 -14.11 -47.74 -61.30
N GLY A 139 -13.53 -48.90 -60.98
CA GLY A 139 -13.19 -49.29 -59.61
C GLY A 139 -12.26 -48.27 -58.94
N TYR A 140 -11.12 -47.96 -59.58
CA TYR A 140 -10.17 -46.96 -59.08
C TYR A 140 -10.79 -45.56 -58.96
N LEU A 141 -11.62 -45.16 -59.91
CA LEU A 141 -12.32 -43.86 -59.87
C LEU A 141 -13.28 -43.77 -58.68
N ASN A 142 -14.05 -44.81 -58.43
CA ASN A 142 -14.98 -44.85 -57.29
C ASN A 142 -14.24 -44.92 -55.96
N GLN A 143 -13.11 -45.64 -55.89
CA GLN A 143 -12.25 -45.64 -54.72
C GLN A 143 -11.70 -44.22 -54.43
N ALA A 144 -11.15 -43.54 -55.43
CA ALA A 144 -10.66 -42.17 -55.28
C ALA A 144 -11.76 -41.18 -54.85
N ARG A 145 -13.00 -41.37 -55.34
CA ARG A 145 -14.17 -40.61 -54.89
C ARG A 145 -14.49 -40.84 -53.42
N GLN A 146 -14.47 -42.10 -52.98
CA GLN A 146 -14.74 -42.46 -51.59
C GLN A 146 -13.66 -41.90 -50.65
N GLU A 147 -12.39 -41.94 -51.07
CA GLU A 147 -11.27 -41.30 -50.37
C GLU A 147 -11.48 -39.78 -50.27
N THR A 148 -11.86 -39.11 -51.36
CA THR A 148 -12.15 -37.65 -51.36
C THR A 148 -13.29 -37.28 -50.39
N ILE A 149 -14.36 -38.08 -50.36
CA ILE A 149 -15.49 -37.86 -49.43
C ILE A 149 -15.06 -38.07 -47.98
N ALA A 150 -14.25 -39.09 -47.71
CA ALA A 150 -13.71 -39.36 -46.38
C ALA A 150 -12.80 -38.22 -45.90
N GLU A 151 -11.90 -37.74 -46.75
CA GLU A 151 -11.03 -36.58 -46.47
C GLU A 151 -11.85 -35.31 -46.21
N LEU A 152 -12.88 -35.05 -47.01
CA LEU A 152 -13.77 -33.90 -46.81
C LEU A 152 -14.52 -34.00 -45.47
N LYS A 153 -15.03 -35.19 -45.13
CA LYS A 153 -15.68 -35.42 -43.83
C LYS A 153 -14.72 -35.14 -42.68
N GLN A 154 -13.51 -35.68 -42.75
CA GLN A 154 -12.46 -35.43 -41.76
C GLN A 154 -12.11 -33.94 -41.65
N THR A 155 -11.96 -33.24 -42.79
CA THR A 155 -11.66 -31.81 -42.82
C THR A 155 -12.78 -31.00 -42.16
N ARG A 156 -14.05 -31.34 -42.41
CA ARG A 156 -15.21 -30.68 -41.78
C ARG A 156 -15.26 -30.90 -40.28
N GLU A 157 -14.95 -32.11 -39.81
CA GLU A 157 -14.85 -32.42 -38.39
C GLU A 157 -13.71 -31.62 -37.73
N GLN A 158 -12.53 -31.57 -38.35
CA GLN A 158 -11.39 -30.78 -37.85
C GLN A 158 -11.70 -29.28 -37.76
N VAL A 159 -12.36 -28.71 -38.78
CA VAL A 159 -12.79 -27.30 -38.74
C VAL A 159 -13.77 -27.06 -37.59
N ALA A 160 -14.75 -27.94 -37.39
CA ALA A 160 -15.73 -27.80 -36.33
C ALA A 160 -15.08 -27.86 -34.94
N THR A 161 -14.20 -28.84 -34.73
CA THR A 161 -13.45 -28.97 -33.46
C THR A 161 -12.56 -27.77 -33.19
N GLN A 162 -11.77 -27.31 -34.17
CA GLN A 162 -10.90 -26.15 -33.97
C GLN A 162 -11.68 -24.86 -33.72
N LYS A 163 -12.84 -24.68 -34.35
CA LYS A 163 -13.71 -23.52 -34.06
C LYS A 163 -14.27 -23.55 -32.64
N ALA A 164 -14.71 -24.72 -32.16
CA ALA A 164 -15.18 -24.87 -30.79
C ALA A 164 -14.05 -24.59 -29.77
N GLU A 165 -12.85 -25.11 -30.01
CA GLU A 165 -11.67 -24.81 -29.17
C GLU A 165 -11.29 -23.32 -29.21
N LEU A 166 -11.37 -22.69 -30.37
CA LEU A 166 -11.12 -21.26 -30.53
C LEU A 166 -12.11 -20.41 -29.71
N GLU A 167 -13.40 -20.74 -29.76
CA GLU A 167 -14.43 -20.05 -28.97
C GLU A 167 -14.17 -20.18 -27.46
N GLU A 168 -13.74 -21.38 -27.00
CA GLU A 168 -13.35 -21.59 -25.61
C GLU A 168 -12.13 -20.72 -25.23
N LYS A 169 -11.11 -20.68 -26.10
CA LYS A 169 -9.91 -19.85 -25.89
C LYS A 169 -10.24 -18.36 -25.86
N GLN A 170 -11.13 -17.89 -26.72
CA GLN A 170 -11.62 -16.50 -26.72
C GLN A 170 -12.38 -16.17 -25.43
N SER A 171 -13.20 -17.10 -24.92
CA SER A 171 -13.89 -16.93 -23.64
C SER A 171 -12.90 -16.86 -22.46
N GLN A 172 -11.89 -17.74 -22.47
CA GLN A 172 -10.78 -17.70 -21.50
C GLN A 172 -10.03 -16.36 -21.55
N GLN A 173 -9.77 -15.84 -22.76
CA GLN A 173 -9.10 -14.55 -22.96
C GLN A 173 -9.92 -13.39 -22.38
N GLN A 174 -11.23 -13.35 -22.61
CA GLN A 174 -12.11 -12.31 -22.06
C GLN A 174 -12.13 -12.34 -20.53
N THR A 175 -12.14 -13.54 -19.94
CA THR A 175 -12.07 -13.73 -18.48
C THR A 175 -10.76 -13.17 -17.91
N LEU A 176 -9.63 -13.50 -18.54
CA LEU A 176 -8.31 -13.00 -18.12
C LEU A 176 -8.18 -11.48 -18.28
N LEU A 177 -8.76 -10.89 -19.34
CA LEU A 177 -8.79 -9.43 -19.51
C LEU A 177 -9.61 -8.74 -18.40
N TYR A 178 -10.72 -9.34 -17.98
CA TYR A 178 -11.50 -8.83 -16.86
C TYR A 178 -10.72 -8.91 -15.54
N GLU A 179 -10.07 -10.05 -15.27
CA GLU A 179 -9.19 -10.19 -14.11
C GLU A 179 -8.05 -9.18 -14.13
N GLN A 180 -7.41 -8.97 -15.27
CA GLN A 180 -6.34 -7.98 -15.42
C GLN A 180 -6.82 -6.57 -15.06
N ARG A 181 -7.98 -6.15 -15.56
CA ARG A 181 -8.56 -4.84 -15.23
C ARG A 181 -8.85 -4.70 -13.74
N ALA A 182 -9.40 -5.73 -13.11
CA ALA A 182 -9.67 -5.74 -11.67
C ALA A 182 -8.37 -5.65 -10.86
N GLN A 183 -7.33 -6.40 -11.26
CA GLN A 183 -6.01 -6.33 -10.62
C GLN A 183 -5.35 -4.95 -10.79
N GLN A 184 -5.48 -4.33 -11.95
CA GLN A 184 -4.95 -2.99 -12.22
C GLN A 184 -5.65 -1.93 -11.36
N ALA A 185 -6.97 -1.99 -11.23
CA ALA A 185 -7.72 -1.10 -10.34
C ALA A 185 -7.28 -1.26 -8.87
N LYS A 186 -7.10 -2.50 -8.41
CA LYS A 186 -6.62 -2.79 -7.05
C LYS A 186 -5.19 -2.28 -6.81
N LEU A 187 -4.31 -2.42 -7.81
CA LEU A 187 -2.94 -1.90 -7.76
C LEU A 187 -2.93 -0.37 -7.65
N GLU A 188 -3.78 0.30 -8.45
CA GLU A 188 -3.87 1.76 -8.42
C GLU A 188 -4.44 2.27 -7.10
N GLN A 189 -5.44 1.59 -6.54
CA GLN A 189 -5.93 1.88 -5.20
C GLN A 189 -4.81 1.74 -4.15
N ALA A 190 -4.07 0.63 -4.16
CA ALA A 190 -2.98 0.42 -3.20
C ALA A 190 -1.85 1.46 -3.35
N ARG A 191 -1.55 1.91 -4.57
CA ARG A 191 -0.60 3.01 -4.82
C ARG A 191 -1.08 4.34 -4.24
N ASN A 192 -2.37 4.64 -4.38
CA ASN A 192 -2.97 5.84 -3.82
C ASN A 192 -2.98 5.82 -2.29
N GLU A 193 -3.28 4.67 -1.68
CA GLU A 193 -3.17 4.47 -0.23
C GLU A 193 -1.73 4.61 0.25
N ARG A 194 -0.75 4.03 -0.45
CA ARG A 194 0.68 4.21 -0.17
C ARG A 194 1.08 5.69 -0.20
N LYS A 195 0.62 6.44 -1.19
CA LYS A 195 0.89 7.88 -1.31
C LYS A 195 0.36 8.66 -0.09
N LYS A 196 -0.85 8.32 0.38
CA LYS A 196 -1.43 8.92 1.61
C LYS A 196 -0.61 8.56 2.85
N THR A 197 -0.20 7.30 3.00
CA THR A 197 0.63 6.86 4.13
C THR A 197 1.99 7.56 4.13
N LEU A 198 2.63 7.73 2.97
CA LEU A 198 3.88 8.48 2.84
C LEU A 198 3.72 9.95 3.23
N ALA A 199 2.66 10.61 2.77
CA ALA A 199 2.36 11.99 3.17
C ALA A 199 2.10 12.10 4.69
N GLY A 200 1.42 11.11 5.29
CA GLY A 200 1.22 11.03 6.73
C GLY A 200 2.52 10.83 7.51
N LEU A 201 3.43 9.99 7.01
CA LEU A 201 4.76 9.80 7.58
C LEU A 201 5.59 11.08 7.52
N GLU A 202 5.58 11.78 6.38
CA GLU A 202 6.31 13.03 6.21
C GLU A 202 5.81 14.12 7.17
N SER A 203 4.49 14.27 7.31
CA SER A 203 3.89 15.15 8.30
C SER A 203 4.27 14.77 9.73
N SER A 204 4.24 13.48 10.09
CA SER A 204 4.66 12.99 11.41
C SER A 204 6.14 13.27 11.69
N ILE A 205 7.02 13.14 10.69
CA ILE A 205 8.44 13.46 10.81
C ILE A 205 8.64 14.97 11.02
N GLN A 206 7.95 15.82 10.26
CA GLN A 206 8.02 17.27 10.41
C GLN A 206 7.53 17.72 11.80
N GLN A 207 6.40 17.17 12.27
CA GLN A 207 5.90 17.44 13.62
C GLN A 207 6.91 16.98 14.68
N GLY A 208 7.53 15.81 14.51
CA GLY A 208 8.58 15.33 15.42
C GLY A 208 9.81 16.24 15.46
N GLN A 209 10.21 16.82 14.32
CA GLN A 209 11.30 17.81 14.27
C GLN A 209 10.94 19.11 15.00
N GLN A 210 9.71 19.62 14.83
CA GLN A 210 9.21 20.79 15.55
C GLN A 210 9.18 20.52 17.06
N GLN A 211 8.66 19.37 17.47
CA GLN A 211 8.63 18.97 18.88
C GLN A 211 10.03 18.82 19.49
N LEU A 212 11.00 18.32 18.73
CA LEU A 212 12.41 18.26 19.15
C LEU A 212 13.00 19.66 19.34
N SER A 213 12.68 20.60 18.44
CA SER A 213 13.11 22.00 18.57
C SER A 213 12.49 22.66 19.81
N GLU A 214 11.20 22.45 20.05
CA GLU A 214 10.52 22.91 21.28
C GLU A 214 11.13 22.31 22.53
N LEU A 215 11.43 20.99 22.53
CA LEU A 215 12.09 20.30 23.63
C LEU A 215 13.45 20.94 23.95
N ARG A 216 14.26 21.24 22.93
CA ARG A 216 15.57 21.91 23.11
C ARG A 216 15.41 23.33 23.65
N ALA A 217 14.43 24.09 23.15
CA ALA A 217 14.13 25.43 23.66
C ALA A 217 13.66 25.39 25.12
N ASN A 218 12.83 24.40 25.47
CA ASN A 218 12.35 24.17 26.83
C ASN A 218 13.47 23.72 27.77
N GLU A 219 14.35 22.81 27.33
CA GLU A 219 15.54 22.43 28.08
C GLU A 219 16.43 23.64 28.38
N SER A 220 16.63 24.52 27.41
CA SER A 220 17.35 25.79 27.61
C SER A 220 16.63 26.71 28.61
N ARG A 221 15.31 26.88 28.49
CA ARG A 221 14.50 27.65 29.45
C ARG A 221 14.60 27.07 30.86
N LEU A 222 14.54 25.76 31.01
CA LEU A 222 14.67 25.04 32.26
C LEU A 222 16.04 25.28 32.90
N ARG A 223 17.13 25.10 32.14
CA ARG A 223 18.50 25.39 32.60
C ARG A 223 18.64 26.84 33.08
N ASN A 224 18.08 27.79 32.34
CA ASN A 224 18.11 29.21 32.72
C ASN A 224 17.31 29.49 34.00
N SER A 225 16.15 28.85 34.17
CA SER A 225 15.35 28.97 35.40
C SER A 225 16.05 28.35 36.61
N ILE A 226 16.67 27.18 36.46
CA ILE A 226 17.49 26.56 37.52
C ILE A 226 18.65 27.49 37.90
N ALA A 227 19.40 28.01 36.93
CA ALA A 227 20.51 28.93 37.18
C ALA A 227 20.06 30.21 37.91
N ARG A 228 18.88 30.75 37.57
CA ARG A 228 18.29 31.91 38.27
C ARG A 228 17.88 31.57 39.70
N ALA A 229 17.26 30.41 39.92
CA ALA A 229 16.89 29.96 41.26
C ALA A 229 18.15 29.76 42.13
N GLU A 230 19.20 29.14 41.60
CA GLU A 230 20.50 29.01 42.28
C GLU A 230 21.16 30.36 42.57
N ALA A 231 21.15 31.30 41.62
CA ALA A 231 21.70 32.64 41.81
C ALA A 231 20.91 33.44 42.86
N ALA A 232 19.57 33.34 42.85
CA ALA A 232 18.72 33.98 43.84
C ALA A 232 18.97 33.38 45.24
N ALA A 233 19.10 32.06 45.36
CA ALA A 233 19.45 31.39 46.60
C ALA A 233 20.82 31.83 47.13
N LYS A 234 21.85 31.92 46.27
CA LYS A 234 23.18 32.45 46.63
C LYS A 234 23.12 33.90 47.06
N ALA A 235 22.42 34.76 46.32
CA ALA A 235 22.28 36.17 46.66
C ALA A 235 21.56 36.39 47.99
N ARG A 236 20.57 35.54 48.34
CA ARG A 236 19.91 35.55 49.65
C ARG A 236 20.88 35.12 50.74
N ALA A 237 21.59 34.01 50.56
CA ALA A 237 22.61 33.55 51.50
C ALA A 237 23.72 34.58 51.74
N GLU A 238 24.15 35.31 50.70
CA GLU A 238 25.13 36.39 50.83
C GLU A 238 24.57 37.61 51.57
N ARG A 239 23.30 37.97 51.36
CA ARG A 239 22.64 39.07 52.09
C ARG A 239 22.51 38.73 53.57
N GLU A 240 22.02 37.54 53.89
CA GLU A 240 21.93 37.03 55.25
C GLU A 240 23.31 36.98 55.92
N ALA A 241 24.35 36.55 55.20
CA ALA A 241 25.72 36.55 55.71
C ALA A 241 26.27 37.97 55.96
N ARG A 242 26.02 38.93 55.06
CA ARG A 242 26.42 40.33 55.22
C ARG A 242 25.69 41.02 56.36
N GLU A 243 24.39 40.77 56.51
CA GLU A 243 23.59 41.27 57.62
C GLU A 243 24.09 40.69 58.96
N ALA A 244 24.37 39.38 59.01
CA ALA A 244 24.97 38.74 60.17
C ALA A 244 26.39 39.28 60.48
N GLN A 245 27.19 39.61 59.46
CA GLN A 245 28.50 40.25 59.63
C GLN A 245 28.35 41.68 60.19
N ALA A 246 27.45 42.49 59.62
CA ALA A 246 27.20 43.86 60.06
C ALA A 246 26.70 43.91 61.51
N VAL A 247 25.84 42.97 61.92
CA VAL A 247 25.42 42.85 63.33
C VAL A 247 26.61 42.48 64.22
N ARG A 248 27.49 41.56 63.79
CA ARG A 248 28.71 41.20 64.53
C ARG A 248 29.68 42.39 64.66
N ASP A 249 29.89 43.16 63.61
CA ASP A 249 30.79 44.32 63.63
C ASP A 249 30.24 45.43 64.55
N LYS A 250 28.92 45.70 64.51
CA LYS A 250 28.26 46.63 65.45
C LYS A 250 28.39 46.17 66.91
N GLN A 251 28.32 44.87 67.18
CA GLN A 251 28.54 44.31 68.53
C GLN A 251 29.99 44.49 68.98
N GLN A 252 30.98 44.32 68.10
CA GLN A 252 32.40 44.52 68.40
C GLN A 252 32.77 46.01 68.58
N GLU A 253 32.16 46.92 67.83
CA GLU A 253 32.34 48.36 68.06
C GLU A 253 31.73 48.82 69.38
N ALA A 254 30.55 48.31 69.74
CA ALA A 254 29.90 48.62 71.01
C ALA A 254 30.78 48.18 72.19
N SER A 255 31.39 46.99 72.11
CA SER A 255 32.31 46.49 73.14
C SER A 255 33.62 47.28 73.21
N ARG A 256 34.20 47.70 72.07
CA ARG A 256 35.39 48.58 72.04
C ARG A 256 35.13 49.98 72.63
N LYS A 257 33.91 50.50 72.48
CA LYS A 257 33.49 51.81 73.02
C LYS A 257 32.97 51.75 74.46
N GLY A 258 33.02 50.59 75.13
CA GLY A 258 32.60 50.43 76.54
C GLY A 258 31.08 50.50 76.76
N SER A 259 30.28 50.22 75.73
CA SER A 259 28.82 50.33 75.76
C SER A 259 28.13 49.00 75.42
N THR A 260 26.99 48.71 76.04
CA THR A 260 26.24 47.46 75.77
C THR A 260 25.41 47.60 74.49
N TYR A 261 25.62 46.70 73.52
CA TYR A 261 24.85 46.66 72.27
C TYR A 261 23.35 46.47 72.55
N LYS A 262 22.50 47.33 71.97
CA LYS A 262 21.03 47.16 71.96
C LYS A 262 20.58 46.87 70.51
N PRO A 263 20.10 45.66 70.19
CA PRO A 263 19.61 45.34 68.86
C PRO A 263 18.41 46.19 68.46
N THR A 264 18.35 46.62 67.20
CA THR A 264 17.22 47.36 66.62
C THR A 264 16.02 46.43 66.35
N GLU A 265 14.79 46.96 66.23
CA GLU A 265 13.58 46.15 65.99
C GLU A 265 13.66 45.28 64.72
N SER A 266 14.34 45.76 63.69
CA SER A 266 14.58 45.04 62.45
C SER A 266 15.62 43.91 62.55
N GLU A 267 16.43 43.86 63.63
CA GLU A 267 17.46 42.84 63.85
C GLU A 267 17.02 41.78 64.89
N ARG A 268 15.86 41.98 65.51
CA ARG A 268 15.25 41.03 66.46
C ARG A 268 14.21 40.11 65.80
N SER A 269 13.89 40.35 64.53
CA SER A 269 12.86 39.65 63.75
C SER A 269 13.50 38.75 62.71
#